data_AF-A0A960D6L1-F1
#
_entry.id   AF-A0A960D6L1-F1
#
_cell.length_a   1.000
_cell.length_b   1.000
_cell.length_c   1.000
_cell.angle_alpha   90.00
_cell.angle_beta   90.00
_cell.angle_gamma   90.00
#
_symmetry.space_group_name_H-M   'P 1'
#
loop_
_entity.id
_entity.type
_entity.pdbx_description
1 polymer ?
#
loop_
_entity_poly.entity_id
_entity_poly.type
_entity_poly.pdbx_seq_one_letter_code
_entity_poly.pdbx_strand_id
1 'polypeptide(L)'
;MIPPAQRGAERSRPLRADAERNRERIVVAASRLFAEQGLSVPLEDVARAAGVGVATLYRRFPNGTGLAIAAFKRNMSSYIDT
;
A
#
# COMPACT_ATOMS: atom_id res chain seq x y z
N MET A 1 4.99 -4.91 47.17
CA MET A 1 5.91 -5.36 46.12
C MET A 1 5.21 -5.20 44.78
N ILE A 2 5.55 -4.15 44.02
CA ILE A 2 4.97 -3.85 42.69
C ILE A 2 5.96 -4.40 41.65
N PRO A 3 5.58 -5.31 40.74
CA PRO A 3 6.41 -5.58 39.57
C PRO A 3 6.20 -4.46 38.54
N PRO A 4 7.27 -3.78 38.09
CA PRO A 4 7.17 -2.80 37.02
C PRO A 4 7.28 -3.46 35.64
N ALA A 5 6.69 -2.78 34.66
CA ALA A 5 6.97 -2.88 33.23
C ALA A 5 6.49 -4.15 32.48
N GLN A 6 5.23 -4.16 32.08
CA GLN A 6 4.75 -4.91 30.91
C GLN A 6 3.95 -4.04 29.92
N ARG A 7 4.29 -2.76 29.76
CA ARG A 7 3.52 -1.81 28.92
C ARG A 7 4.14 -1.49 27.54
N GLY A 8 5.23 -2.19 27.15
CA GLY A 8 6.03 -1.85 25.98
C GLY A 8 5.94 -2.80 24.77
N ALA A 9 5.56 -4.06 24.95
CA ALA A 9 5.75 -5.08 23.91
C ALA A 9 4.55 -5.29 22.96
N GLU A 10 3.33 -4.89 23.34
CA GLU A 10 2.11 -5.22 22.57
C GLU A 10 1.79 -4.23 21.43
N ARG A 11 2.30 -2.99 21.49
CA ARG A 11 1.96 -1.95 20.49
C ARG A 11 2.77 -2.00 19.19
N SER A 12 3.76 -2.89 19.08
CA SER A 12 4.71 -2.91 17.95
C SER A 12 4.35 -3.87 16.81
N ARG A 13 3.36 -4.75 17.00
CA ARG A 13 2.94 -5.78 16.02
C ARG A 13 1.72 -5.41 15.15
N PRO A 14 0.72 -4.62 15.60
CA PRO A 14 -0.43 -4.26 14.74
C PRO A 14 -0.07 -3.31 13.61
N LEU A 15 0.74 -2.28 13.89
CA LEU A 15 1.01 -1.17 12.96
C LEU A 15 1.78 -1.60 11.70
N ARG A 16 2.66 -2.60 11.81
CA ARG A 16 3.41 -3.11 10.65
C ARG A 16 2.52 -3.93 9.72
N ALA A 17 1.64 -4.75 10.28
CA ALA A 17 0.69 -5.54 9.51
C ALA A 17 -0.30 -4.63 8.76
N ASP A 18 -0.75 -3.55 9.39
CA ASP A 18 -1.65 -2.58 8.75
C ASP A 18 -0.95 -1.73 7.69
N ALA A 19 0.32 -1.37 7.92
CA ALA A 19 1.12 -0.68 6.91
C ALA A 19 1.31 -1.54 5.64
N GLU A 20 1.49 -2.85 5.80
CA GLU A 20 1.63 -3.75 4.66
C GLU A 20 0.29 -4.00 3.94
N ARG A 21 -0.80 -4.22 4.69
CA ARG A 21 -2.15 -4.28 4.11
C ARG A 21 -2.51 -3.01 3.34
N ASN A 22 -2.15 -1.85 3.86
CA ASN A 22 -2.39 -0.58 3.17
C ASN A 22 -1.54 -0.49 1.89
N ARG A 23 -0.29 -0.94 1.91
CA ARG A 23 0.53 -1.01 0.69
C ARG A 23 -0.11 -1.91 -0.35
N GLU A 24 -0.56 -3.09 0.05
CA GLU A 24 -1.19 -4.05 -0.85
C GLU A 24 -2.46 -3.47 -1.48
N ARG A 25 -3.34 -2.85 -0.69
CA ARG A 25 -4.55 -2.16 -1.20
C ARG A 25 -4.21 -1.08 -2.22
N ILE A 26 -3.19 -0.27 -1.94
CA ILE A 26 -2.71 0.77 -2.86
C ILE A 26 -2.24 0.15 -4.19
N VAL A 27 -1.41 -0.90 -4.13
CA VAL A 27 -0.89 -1.55 -5.34
C VAL A 27 -2.01 -2.21 -6.14
N VAL A 28 -2.97 -2.87 -5.50
CA VAL A 28 -4.12 -3.48 -6.16
C VAL A 28 -4.96 -2.43 -6.88
N ALA A 29 -5.28 -1.32 -6.22
CA ALA A 29 -6.05 -0.23 -6.81
C ALA A 29 -5.30 0.42 -7.98
N ALA A 30 -4.01 0.68 -7.82
CA ALA A 30 -3.15 1.22 -8.86
C ALA A 30 -3.08 0.30 -10.09
N SER A 31 -2.88 -0.99 -9.89
CA SER A 31 -2.83 -1.98 -10.98
C SER A 31 -4.11 -1.97 -11.82
N ARG A 32 -5.28 -1.85 -11.19
CA ARG A 32 -6.58 -1.79 -11.88
C ARG A 32 -6.74 -0.48 -12.64
N LEU A 33 -6.55 0.64 -11.96
CA LEU A 33 -6.73 1.97 -12.57
C LEU A 33 -5.76 2.20 -13.72
N PHE A 34 -4.49 1.79 -13.58
CA PHE A 34 -3.52 1.90 -14.66
C PHE A 34 -3.83 0.99 -15.85
N ALA A 35 -4.45 -0.17 -15.63
CA ALA A 35 -4.89 -1.05 -16.71
C ALA A 35 -6.11 -0.49 -17.46
N GLU A 36 -7.03 0.18 -16.75
CA GLU A 36 -8.26 0.72 -17.32
C GLU A 36 -8.07 2.09 -18.00
N GLN A 37 -7.25 2.97 -17.39
CA GLN A 37 -7.18 4.39 -17.74
C GLN A 37 -5.77 4.85 -18.13
N GLY A 38 -4.77 3.96 -18.04
CA GLY A 38 -3.36 4.28 -18.30
C GLY A 38 -2.65 4.95 -17.12
N LEU A 39 -1.39 5.36 -17.33
CA LEU A 39 -0.51 5.90 -16.27
C LEU A 39 -0.79 7.37 -15.90
N SER A 40 -1.76 8.03 -16.54
CA SER A 40 -2.13 9.42 -16.27
C SER A 40 -3.03 9.58 -15.03
N VAL A 41 -3.43 8.48 -14.39
CA VAL A 41 -4.32 8.51 -13.22
C VAL A 41 -3.67 9.24 -12.04
N PRO A 42 -4.35 10.25 -11.45
CA PRO A 42 -3.88 10.94 -10.25
C PRO A 42 -3.67 10.00 -9.06
N LEU A 43 -2.66 10.28 -8.24
CA LEU A 43 -2.35 9.48 -7.04
C LEU A 43 -3.50 9.54 -6.01
N GLU A 44 -4.24 10.64 -5.97
CA GLU A 44 -5.42 10.84 -5.15
C GLU A 44 -6.55 9.88 -5.52
N ASP A 45 -6.72 9.58 -6.80
CA ASP A 45 -7.72 8.65 -7.31
C ASP A 45 -7.37 7.22 -6.91
N VAL A 46 -6.08 6.89 -6.94
CA VAL A 46 -5.59 5.62 -6.41
C VAL A 46 -5.80 5.53 -4.89
N ALA A 47 -5.50 6.59 -4.13
CA ALA A 47 -5.71 6.60 -2.68
C ALA A 47 -7.18 6.36 -2.33
N ARG A 48 -8.09 7.05 -3.04
CA ARG A 48 -9.53 6.91 -2.92
C ARG A 48 -9.99 5.49 -3.27
N ALA A 49 -9.54 4.93 -4.39
CA ALA A 49 -9.87 3.56 -4.79
C ALA A 49 -9.32 2.50 -3.82
N ALA A 50 -8.18 2.76 -3.17
CA ALA A 50 -7.59 1.89 -2.17
C ALA A 50 -8.20 2.05 -0.76
N GLY A 51 -9.08 3.05 -0.55
CA GLY A 51 -9.66 3.36 0.75
C GLY A 51 -8.62 3.84 1.78
N VAL A 52 -7.55 4.50 1.33
CA VAL A 52 -6.49 5.03 2.21
C VAL A 52 -6.42 6.55 2.12
N GLY A 53 -5.90 7.18 3.17
CA GLY A 53 -5.61 8.61 3.14
C GLY A 53 -4.49 8.94 2.14
N VAL A 54 -4.60 10.09 1.46
CA VAL A 54 -3.59 10.58 0.51
C VAL A 54 -2.21 10.70 1.17
N ALA A 55 -2.14 11.20 2.41
CA ALA A 55 -0.89 11.25 3.18
C ALA A 55 -0.27 9.85 3.43
N THR A 56 -1.10 8.82 3.62
CA THR A 56 -0.64 7.43 3.77
C THR A 56 -0.07 6.91 2.45
N LEU A 57 -0.72 7.24 1.33
CA LEU A 57 -0.22 6.87 0.00
C LEU A 57 1.14 7.53 -0.27
N TYR A 58 1.26 8.85 -0.09
CA TYR A 58 2.53 9.56 -0.32
C TYR A 58 3.66 9.08 0.60
N ARG A 59 3.35 8.70 1.84
CA ARG A 59 4.35 8.11 2.75
C ARG A 59 4.88 6.76 2.23
N ARG A 60 4.07 5.99 1.50
CA ARG A 60 4.46 4.66 0.96
C ARG A 60 5.01 4.74 -0.46
N PHE A 61 4.51 5.69 -1.24
CA PHE A 61 4.85 5.94 -2.63
C PHE A 61 5.03 7.46 -2.82
N PRO A 62 6.23 7.99 -2.53
CA PRO A 62 6.48 9.43 -2.61
C PRO A 62 6.42 9.96 -4.05
N ASN A 63 6.45 9.08 -5.05
CA ASN A 63 6.26 9.43 -6.45
C ASN A 63 5.41 8.39 -7.18
N GLY A 64 4.74 8.83 -8.26
CA GLY A 64 3.90 7.98 -9.11
C GLY A 64 4.68 6.86 -9.80
N THR A 65 5.96 7.09 -10.14
CA THR A 65 6.82 6.08 -10.77
C THR A 65 7.00 4.84 -9.90
N GLY A 66 7.26 5.01 -8.60
CA GLY A 66 7.42 3.90 -7.67
C GLY A 66 6.12 3.09 -7.50
N LEU A 67 4.98 3.78 -7.56
CA LEU A 67 3.67 3.14 -7.56
C LEU A 67 3.40 2.37 -8.85
N ALA A 68 3.70 2.96 -10.01
CA ALA A 68 3.58 2.32 -11.31
C ALA A 68 4.44 1.05 -11.40
N ILE A 69 5.70 1.10 -10.95
CA ILE A 69 6.58 -0.07 -10.90
C ILE A 69 5.98 -1.17 -10.00
N ALA A 70 5.48 -0.81 -8.82
CA ALA A 70 4.89 -1.79 -7.90
C ALA A 70 3.61 -2.43 -8.48
N ALA A 71 2.75 -1.62 -9.11
CA ALA A 71 1.54 -2.08 -9.79
C ALA A 71 1.87 -3.00 -10.97
N PHE A 72 2.89 -2.67 -11.76
CA PHE A 72 3.32 -3.47 -12.90
C PHE A 72 3.93 -4.80 -12.48
N LYS A 73 4.76 -4.81 -11.43
CA LYS A 73 5.29 -6.05 -10.83
C LYS A 73 4.18 -7.02 -10.41
N ARG A 74 3.08 -6.49 -9.87
CA ARG A 74 1.90 -7.29 -9.51
C ARG A 74 1.22 -7.91 -10.74
N ASN A 75 1.07 -7.14 -11.82
CA ASN A 75 0.47 -7.62 -13.08
C ASN A 75 1.37 -8.63 -13.82
N MET A 76 2.70 -8.53 -13.70
CA MET A 76 3.60 -9.54 -14.27
C MET A 76 3.51 -10.89 -13.53
N SER A 77 3.28 -10.87 -12.21
CA SER A 77 3.13 -12.09 -11.43
C SER A 77 1.94 -12.94 -11.85
N SER A 78 0.90 -12.35 -12.45
CA SER A 78 -0.25 -13.12 -12.97
C SER A 78 0.02 -13.86 -14.29
N TYR A 79 1.19 -13.66 -14.93
CA TYR A 79 1.57 -14.36 -16.17
C TYR A 79 2.58 -15.51 -15.95
N ILE A 80 3.15 -15.65 -14.75
CA ILE A 80 4.21 -16.64 -14.46
C ILE A 80 3.64 -17.94 -13.84
N ASP A 81 2.34 -17.98 -13.52
CA ASP A 81 1.63 -19.18 -13.03
C ASP A 81 0.69 -19.78 -14.11
N THR A 82 1.16 -19.92 -15.36
CA THR A 82 0.50 -20.73 -16.41
C THR A 82 1.48 -21.80 -16.90
#